data_AF-A0A8B4I120-F1
#
_entry.id   AF-A0A8B4I120-F1
#
_cell.length_a   1.000
_cell.length_b   1.000
_cell.length_c   1.000
_cell.angle_alpha   90.00
_cell.angle_beta   90.00
_cell.angle_gamma   90.00
#
_symmetry.space_group_name_H-M   'P 1'
#
loop_
_entity.id
_entity.type
_entity.pdbx_description
1 polymer ?
#
loop_
_entity_poly.entity_id
_entity_poly.type
_entity_poly.pdbx_seq_one_letter_code
_entity_poly.pdbx_strand_id
1 'polypeptide(L)'
;MAIQTLTNRSDRGLNFRPIREVVGVGEAGSSSSPTSFWNPSKSESQMDEIETDTAGYVVVVAEHPVIGRVFWAYFDESNVNAPDYFGFTLSIQSASWIPIGWRNDRNLSGGGGSRGLAAWQAHIFLHTIFDEHRLGSEYRADFDAAGKLTDRLLGGLEQLRLQSKQSTQDFIRWIWATEWSDVPTAFFADE
;
A
#
# COMPACT_ATOMS: atom_id res chain seq x y z
N MET A 1 17.83 -27.40 50.76
CA MET A 1 17.52 -26.18 51.54
C MET A 1 17.52 -25.03 50.55
N ALA A 2 16.36 -24.61 50.04
CA ALA A 2 15.37 -23.70 50.63
C ALA A 2 15.88 -22.23 50.67
N ILE A 3 15.53 -21.40 49.67
CA ILE A 3 14.43 -20.39 49.58
C ILE A 3 14.91 -18.98 49.94
N GLN A 4 14.65 -18.02 49.04
CA GLN A 4 14.01 -16.69 49.25
C GLN A 4 14.26 -15.87 47.96
N THR A 5 13.31 -15.70 47.05
CA THR A 5 12.11 -14.84 47.10
C THR A 5 12.43 -13.40 47.46
N LEU A 6 12.44 -12.51 46.46
CA LEU A 6 12.12 -11.11 46.66
C LEU A 6 11.17 -10.62 45.55
N THR A 7 9.98 -10.31 46.03
CA THR A 7 8.82 -9.72 45.38
C THR A 7 8.90 -8.19 45.50
N ASN A 8 8.51 -7.46 44.45
CA ASN A 8 7.98 -6.08 44.50
C ASN A 8 7.43 -5.77 43.10
N ARG A 9 6.12 -5.70 42.81
CA ARG A 9 4.96 -4.95 43.35
C ARG A 9 4.95 -3.44 43.00
N SER A 10 4.14 -3.11 42.00
CA SER A 10 3.32 -1.90 41.85
C SER A 10 2.31 -2.23 40.73
N ASP A 11 1.08 -2.65 40.99
CA ASP A 11 -0.10 -1.91 41.48
C ASP A 11 -0.42 -0.60 40.72
N ARG A 12 -1.56 -0.65 40.00
CA ARG A 12 -2.54 0.38 39.55
C ARG A 12 -2.86 0.19 38.06
N GLY A 13 -4.09 -0.01 37.58
CA GLY A 13 -5.40 -0.16 38.19
C GLY A 13 -6.42 -0.26 37.04
N LEU A 14 -7.07 -1.41 36.87
CA LEU A 14 -8.13 -1.61 35.88
C LEU A 14 -9.48 -1.54 36.60
N ASN A 15 -10.16 -0.40 36.46
CA ASN A 15 -11.54 -0.22 36.88
C ASN A 15 -12.47 -0.63 35.72
N PHE A 16 -12.97 -1.87 35.74
CA PHE A 16 -14.14 -2.25 34.95
C PHE A 16 -15.39 -2.13 35.83
N ARG A 17 -16.34 -1.28 35.42
CA ARG A 17 -17.68 -1.22 36.01
C ARG A 17 -18.61 -2.20 35.28
N PRO A 18 -19.51 -2.91 35.98
CA PRO A 18 -20.52 -3.75 35.35
C PRO A 18 -21.70 -2.88 34.87
N ILE A 19 -22.20 -3.11 33.66
CA ILE A 19 -23.47 -2.52 33.20
C ILE A 19 -24.59 -3.45 33.63
N ARG A 20 -25.56 -2.86 34.34
CA ARG A 20 -26.76 -3.50 34.88
C ARG A 20 -27.73 -3.91 33.79
N GLU A 21 -28.29 -5.07 34.02
CA GLU A 21 -29.57 -5.58 33.56
C GLU A 21 -30.71 -4.59 33.85
N VAL A 22 -31.57 -4.33 32.87
CA VAL A 22 -32.92 -3.78 33.08
C VAL A 22 -33.90 -4.63 32.30
N VAL A 23 -34.65 -5.44 33.05
CA VAL A 23 -35.88 -6.09 32.61
C VAL A 23 -37.03 -5.08 32.73
N GLY A 24 -37.85 -4.95 31.69
CA GLY A 24 -39.10 -4.20 31.70
C GLY A 24 -40.06 -4.77 30.66
N VAL A 25 -41.09 -5.44 31.16
CA VAL A 25 -42.19 -6.10 30.43
C VAL A 25 -43.25 -5.08 30.01
N GLY A 26 -43.83 -5.21 28.80
CA GLY A 26 -45.01 -4.48 28.36
C GLY A 26 -45.61 -5.08 27.08
N GLU A 27 -46.86 -5.53 27.15
CA GLU A 27 -47.59 -6.35 26.18
C GLU A 27 -48.19 -5.62 24.96
N ALA A 28 -48.45 -6.44 23.93
CA ALA A 28 -49.58 -6.48 22.98
C ALA A 28 -49.94 -5.28 22.05
N GLY A 29 -49.79 -5.55 20.74
CA GLY A 29 -50.91 -5.47 19.79
C GLY A 29 -51.02 -4.24 18.88
N SER A 30 -50.61 -4.37 17.61
CA SER A 30 -51.49 -4.21 16.43
C SER A 30 -50.68 -4.12 15.13
N SER A 31 -51.18 -4.86 14.15
CA SER A 31 -50.73 -4.94 12.76
C SER A 31 -50.87 -3.61 12.02
N SER A 32 -49.89 -3.30 11.16
CA SER A 32 -50.06 -2.45 9.97
C SER A 32 -48.82 -2.60 9.09
N SER A 33 -48.93 -3.39 8.02
CA SER A 33 -47.96 -3.39 6.92
C SER A 33 -48.06 -2.09 6.12
N PRO A 34 -46.95 -1.49 5.68
CA PRO A 34 -46.95 -0.61 4.51
C PRO A 34 -46.32 -1.33 3.32
N THR A 35 -47.11 -1.40 2.26
CA THR A 35 -46.83 -1.89 0.92
C THR A 35 -45.59 -1.21 0.32
N SER A 36 -44.59 -2.00 -0.10
CA SER A 36 -43.48 -1.53 -0.93
C SER A 36 -43.99 -1.28 -2.35
N PHE A 37 -44.09 -0.01 -2.74
CA PHE A 37 -44.23 0.37 -4.14
C PHE A 37 -42.85 0.34 -4.80
N TRP A 38 -42.65 -0.66 -5.67
CA TRP A 38 -41.53 -0.74 -6.59
C TRP A 38 -41.70 0.35 -7.65
N ASN A 39 -40.70 1.24 -7.79
CA ASN A 39 -40.69 2.29 -8.83
C ASN A 39 -39.64 1.90 -9.90
N PRO A 40 -40.02 1.52 -11.14
CA PRO A 40 -39.08 0.95 -12.12
C PRO A 40 -38.16 1.93 -12.84
N SER A 41 -38.25 3.25 -12.61
CA SER A 41 -37.71 4.24 -13.54
C SER A 41 -36.35 4.85 -13.18
N LYS A 42 -35.45 4.07 -12.57
CA LYS A 42 -34.03 4.44 -12.44
C LYS A 42 -33.11 3.29 -12.85
N SER A 43 -33.13 2.97 -14.13
CA SER A 43 -32.03 2.28 -14.79
C SER A 43 -31.70 3.05 -16.05
N GLU A 44 -30.69 3.93 -15.96
CA GLU A 44 -29.68 4.13 -17.01
C GLU A 44 -28.71 5.24 -16.62
N SER A 45 -27.42 4.87 -16.62
CA SER A 45 -26.22 5.71 -16.73
C SER A 45 -26.07 6.89 -15.78
N GLN A 46 -25.70 6.59 -14.53
CA GLN A 46 -24.63 7.34 -13.87
C GLN A 46 -23.62 6.30 -13.40
N MET A 47 -22.64 5.99 -14.25
CA MET A 47 -21.32 5.70 -13.72
C MET A 47 -20.90 7.04 -13.11
N ASP A 48 -21.13 7.20 -11.82
CA ASP A 48 -20.41 8.20 -11.07
C ASP A 48 -18.94 7.85 -11.32
N GLU A 49 -18.30 8.65 -12.16
CA GLU A 49 -16.87 8.80 -12.15
C GLU A 49 -16.56 9.06 -10.69
N ILE A 50 -16.07 8.03 -10.00
CA ILE A 50 -15.66 8.14 -8.61
C ILE A 50 -14.59 9.20 -8.70
N GLU A 51 -14.97 10.44 -8.40
CA GLU A 51 -14.06 11.55 -8.20
C GLU A 51 -13.24 11.10 -7.02
N THR A 52 -12.14 10.41 -7.33
CA THR A 52 -11.32 9.76 -6.34
C THR A 52 -10.77 10.92 -5.53
N ASP A 53 -11.27 11.09 -4.31
CA ASP A 53 -10.80 12.13 -3.41
C ASP A 53 -9.29 11.92 -3.19
N THR A 54 -8.52 12.64 -4.00
CA THR A 54 -7.06 12.57 -4.05
C THR A 54 -6.45 13.34 -2.89
N ALA A 55 -7.21 14.19 -2.19
CA ALA A 55 -6.70 15.08 -1.15
C ALA A 55 -6.07 14.33 0.04
N GLY A 56 -6.39 13.05 0.22
CA GLY A 56 -5.84 12.19 1.27
C GLY A 56 -4.58 11.40 0.90
N TYR A 57 -4.05 11.55 -0.31
CA TYR A 57 -3.01 10.67 -0.85
C TYR A 57 -1.75 11.40 -1.32
N VAL A 58 -0.64 10.67 -1.33
CA VAL A 58 0.64 11.04 -1.93
C VAL A 58 1.06 10.01 -2.96
N VAL A 59 1.86 10.45 -3.92
CA VAL A 59 2.73 9.58 -4.71
C VAL A 59 4.15 9.70 -4.18
N VAL A 60 4.88 8.59 -4.17
CA VAL A 60 6.29 8.57 -3.80
C VAL A 60 7.12 8.68 -5.07
N VAL A 61 7.95 9.73 -5.15
CA VAL A 61 8.69 10.11 -6.36
C VAL A 61 10.15 10.41 -6.06
N ALA A 62 11.02 10.09 -7.01
CA ALA A 62 12.41 10.51 -7.03
C ALA A 62 12.79 11.03 -8.43
N GLU A 63 13.69 12.01 -8.46
CA GLU A 63 14.25 12.53 -9.71
C GLU A 63 15.49 11.73 -10.11
N HIS A 64 15.42 11.03 -11.24
CA HIS A 64 16.58 10.38 -11.84
C HIS A 64 17.23 11.31 -12.88
N PRO A 65 18.57 11.51 -12.87
CA PRO A 65 19.25 12.50 -13.73
C PRO A 65 19.09 12.26 -15.24
N VAL A 66 18.88 11.01 -15.67
CA VAL A 66 18.70 10.63 -17.08
C VAL A 66 17.24 10.39 -17.49
N ILE A 67 16.47 9.60 -16.73
CA ILE A 67 15.10 9.18 -17.10
C ILE A 67 13.99 10.06 -16.48
N GLY A 68 14.35 11.07 -15.70
CA GLY A 68 13.40 12.00 -15.07
C GLY A 68 12.70 11.42 -13.85
N ARG A 69 11.45 11.83 -13.63
CA ARG A 69 10.63 11.40 -12.49
C ARG A 69 10.37 9.89 -12.53
N VAL A 70 10.71 9.23 -11.43
CA VAL A 70 10.43 7.82 -11.18
C VAL A 70 9.48 7.73 -10.00
N PHE A 71 8.37 7.01 -10.17
CA PHE A 71 7.33 6.84 -9.16
C PHE A 71 7.29 5.40 -8.67
N TRP A 72 6.88 5.22 -7.42
CA TRP A 72 6.52 3.89 -6.90
C TRP A 72 5.22 3.42 -7.55
N ALA A 73 5.19 2.14 -7.92
CA ALA A 73 4.03 1.52 -8.52
C ALA A 73 3.78 0.12 -7.94
N TYR A 74 2.50 -0.20 -7.86
CA TYR A 74 1.96 -1.51 -7.59
C TYR A 74 1.24 -1.95 -8.85
N PHE A 75 1.62 -3.12 -9.34
CA PHE A 75 1.05 -3.72 -10.51
C PHE A 75 0.16 -4.87 -10.06
N ASP A 76 -1.15 -4.68 -10.24
CA ASP A 76 -2.17 -5.72 -10.11
C ASP A 76 -2.18 -6.54 -11.40
N GLU A 77 -1.77 -7.80 -11.29
CA GLU A 77 -1.66 -8.74 -12.40
C GLU A 77 -2.72 -9.87 -12.27
N SER A 78 -3.73 -9.65 -11.43
CA SER A 78 -4.82 -10.61 -11.21
C SER A 78 -5.61 -10.92 -12.50
N ASN A 79 -5.69 -9.95 -13.41
CA ASN A 79 -6.34 -10.09 -14.72
C ASN A 79 -5.68 -11.14 -15.64
N VAL A 80 -4.40 -11.44 -15.43
CA VAL A 80 -3.62 -12.43 -16.18
C VAL A 80 -3.22 -13.63 -15.31
N ASN A 81 -3.75 -13.72 -14.09
CA ASN A 81 -3.41 -14.76 -13.11
C ASN A 81 -1.89 -14.83 -12.86
N ALA A 82 -1.21 -13.68 -12.87
CA ALA A 82 0.19 -13.57 -12.48
C ALA A 82 0.29 -12.91 -11.10
N PRO A 83 1.44 -13.07 -10.41
CA PRO A 83 1.61 -12.45 -9.10
C PRO A 83 1.68 -10.93 -9.19
N ASP A 84 0.94 -10.27 -8.32
CA ASP A 84 1.08 -8.82 -8.11
C ASP A 84 2.50 -8.48 -7.66
N TYR A 85 2.98 -7.31 -8.08
CA TYR A 85 4.33 -6.90 -7.72
C TYR A 85 4.49 -5.39 -7.52
N PHE A 86 5.47 -5.07 -6.68
CA PHE A 86 5.99 -3.74 -6.49
C PHE A 86 7.11 -3.45 -7.50
N GLY A 87 7.08 -2.25 -8.07
CA GLY A 87 8.08 -1.78 -9.03
C GLY A 87 8.11 -0.27 -9.14
N PHE A 88 8.79 0.21 -10.19
CA PHE A 88 8.86 1.64 -10.51
C PHE A 88 8.24 1.92 -11.87
N THR A 89 7.76 3.14 -12.06
CA THR A 89 7.21 3.61 -13.33
C THR A 89 7.66 5.05 -13.61
N LEU A 90 7.68 5.43 -14.88
CA LEU A 90 7.85 6.83 -15.32
C LEU A 90 6.50 7.54 -15.52
N SER A 91 5.39 6.81 -15.46
CA SER A 91 4.05 7.33 -15.67
C SER A 91 3.35 7.61 -14.34
N ILE A 92 2.95 8.86 -14.13
CA ILE A 92 2.12 9.23 -12.98
C ILE A 92 0.78 8.50 -12.96
N GLN A 93 0.26 8.13 -14.14
CA GLN A 93 -0.95 7.34 -14.29
C GLN A 93 -0.75 5.85 -13.92
N SER A 94 0.46 5.42 -13.60
CA SER A 94 0.69 4.09 -13.06
C SER A 94 1.23 4.14 -11.63
N ALA A 95 1.42 5.35 -11.08
CA ALA A 95 1.95 5.53 -9.74
C ALA A 95 0.90 5.11 -8.70
N SER A 96 1.39 4.50 -7.63
CA SER A 96 0.55 4.13 -6.50
C SER A 96 0.25 5.31 -5.60
N TRP A 97 -0.98 5.35 -5.11
CA TRP A 97 -1.45 6.37 -4.18
C TRP A 97 -1.42 5.82 -2.76
N ILE A 98 -0.70 6.51 -1.89
CA ILE A 98 -0.44 6.08 -0.52
C ILE A 98 -1.03 7.13 0.43
N PRO A 99 -1.77 6.75 1.50
CA PRO A 99 -2.32 7.72 2.44
C PRO A 99 -1.27 8.69 3.00
N ILE A 100 -1.63 9.97 3.14
CA ILE A 100 -0.76 10.96 3.80
C ILE A 100 -0.42 10.47 5.22
N GLY A 101 0.85 10.59 5.60
CA GLY A 101 1.34 10.13 6.91
C GLY A 101 1.74 8.66 6.96
N TRP A 102 1.69 7.95 5.82
CA TRP A 102 2.04 6.52 5.74
C TRP A 102 3.40 6.18 6.34
N ARG A 103 4.41 7.06 6.28
CA ARG A 103 5.74 6.79 6.86
C ARG A 103 5.73 6.59 8.38
N ASN A 104 4.72 7.16 9.06
CA ASN A 104 4.63 7.16 10.52
C ASN A 104 3.57 6.20 11.06
N ASP A 105 2.53 5.87 10.28
CA ASP A 105 1.48 4.95 10.68
C ASP A 105 1.20 3.89 9.62
N ARG A 106 1.55 2.64 9.95
CA ARG A 106 1.36 1.45 9.10
C ARG A 106 -0.10 1.02 9.00
N ASN A 107 -0.95 1.47 9.93
CA ASN A 107 -2.34 1.04 10.03
C ASN A 107 -3.30 1.93 9.23
N LEU A 108 -2.79 2.95 8.53
CA LEU A 108 -3.63 3.76 7.66
C LEU A 108 -4.21 2.90 6.55
N SER A 109 -5.53 2.84 6.52
CA SER A 109 -6.28 2.26 5.43
C SER A 109 -6.11 3.12 4.18
N GLY A 110 -5.63 2.53 3.10
CA GLY A 110 -5.75 3.08 1.75
C GLY A 110 -6.88 2.39 0.98
N GLY A 111 -6.89 2.55 -0.34
CA GLY A 111 -7.55 1.59 -1.23
C GLY A 111 -9.03 1.84 -1.52
N GLY A 112 -9.37 3.06 -1.96
CA GLY A 112 -10.66 3.34 -2.61
C GLY A 112 -10.66 3.16 -4.15
N GLY A 113 -9.67 2.50 -4.74
CA GLY A 113 -9.54 2.38 -6.20
C GLY A 113 -8.32 1.57 -6.67
N SER A 114 -8.16 1.41 -7.99
CA SER A 114 -7.17 0.54 -8.64
C SER A 114 -5.69 0.86 -8.37
N ARG A 115 -5.39 2.05 -7.83
CA ARG A 115 -4.01 2.50 -7.53
C ARG A 115 -3.73 2.68 -6.03
N GLY A 116 -4.73 2.47 -5.18
CA GLY A 116 -4.62 2.76 -3.75
C GLY A 116 -3.82 1.69 -3.01
N LEU A 117 -2.70 2.07 -2.40
CA LEU A 117 -1.90 1.23 -1.52
C LEU A 117 -2.17 1.56 -0.06
N ALA A 118 -2.33 0.54 0.78
CA ALA A 118 -2.33 0.73 2.22
C ALA A 118 -0.93 1.06 2.74
N ALA A 119 -0.84 1.80 3.85
CA ALA A 119 0.45 2.23 4.39
C ALA A 119 1.38 1.06 4.76
N TRP A 120 0.84 -0.07 5.22
CA TRP A 120 1.63 -1.27 5.51
C TRP A 120 2.30 -1.87 4.25
N GLN A 121 1.64 -1.83 3.09
CA GLN A 121 2.20 -2.30 1.81
C GLN A 121 3.35 -1.39 1.37
N ALA A 122 3.17 -0.08 1.47
CA ALA A 122 4.20 0.91 1.16
C ALA A 122 5.48 0.73 2.02
N HIS A 123 5.34 0.34 3.28
CA HIS A 123 6.49 0.01 4.12
C HIS A 123 7.21 -1.26 3.67
N ILE A 124 6.47 -2.27 3.20
CA ILE A 124 7.06 -3.50 2.66
C ILE A 124 7.85 -3.22 1.39
N PHE A 125 7.38 -2.29 0.54
CA PHE A 125 8.03 -1.89 -0.72
C PHE A 125 9.53 -1.62 -0.55
N LEU A 126 9.89 -0.75 0.41
CA LEU A 126 11.29 -0.34 0.66
C LEU A 126 12.23 -1.50 0.94
N HIS A 127 11.71 -2.55 1.59
CA HIS A 127 12.53 -3.66 2.05
C HIS A 127 12.53 -4.84 1.07
N THR A 128 11.61 -4.85 0.10
CA THR A 128 11.35 -6.04 -0.72
C THR A 128 11.55 -5.82 -2.22
N ILE A 129 11.88 -4.59 -2.65
CA ILE A 129 12.17 -4.30 -4.05
C ILE A 129 13.37 -5.12 -4.58
N PHE A 130 14.36 -5.37 -3.73
CA PHE A 130 15.51 -6.24 -4.01
C PHE A 130 15.52 -7.53 -3.19
N ASP A 131 14.33 -8.03 -2.81
CA ASP A 131 14.21 -9.38 -2.25
C ASP A 131 14.07 -10.38 -3.40
N GLU A 132 15.10 -11.21 -3.63
CA GLU A 132 15.08 -12.20 -4.70
C GLU A 132 14.08 -13.34 -4.47
N HIS A 133 13.69 -13.58 -3.21
CA HIS A 133 12.76 -14.64 -2.85
C HIS A 133 11.30 -14.19 -2.93
N ARG A 134 11.05 -12.90 -3.13
CA ARG A 134 9.70 -12.38 -3.36
C ARG A 134 9.14 -12.92 -4.68
N LEU A 135 7.90 -13.40 -4.62
CA LEU A 135 7.16 -13.81 -5.80
C LEU A 135 7.00 -12.62 -6.75
N GLY A 136 7.30 -12.81 -8.03
CA GLY A 136 7.32 -11.71 -9.01
C GLY A 136 8.47 -10.71 -8.83
N SER A 137 9.51 -11.05 -8.05
CA SER A 137 10.68 -10.19 -7.90
C SER A 137 11.43 -10.03 -9.22
N GLU A 138 11.70 -8.77 -9.55
CA GLU A 138 12.49 -8.34 -10.69
C GLU A 138 13.99 -8.25 -10.37
N TYR A 139 14.41 -8.76 -9.20
CA TYR A 139 15.79 -8.81 -8.76
C TYR A 139 16.24 -10.25 -8.47
N ARG A 140 17.49 -10.56 -8.83
CA ARG A 140 18.15 -11.86 -8.57
C ARG A 140 19.60 -11.64 -8.19
N ALA A 141 20.07 -12.34 -7.16
CA ALA A 141 21.50 -12.53 -6.95
C ALA A 141 21.93 -13.82 -7.68
N ASP A 142 22.83 -13.69 -8.65
CA ASP A 142 23.23 -14.78 -9.54
C ASP A 142 24.75 -14.88 -9.64
N PHE A 143 25.28 -16.00 -10.14
CA PHE A 143 26.70 -16.16 -10.41
C PHE A 143 26.98 -15.94 -11.90
N ASP A 144 27.97 -15.11 -12.21
CA ASP A 144 28.45 -14.97 -13.58
C ASP A 144 29.20 -16.24 -14.05
N ALA A 145 29.61 -16.25 -15.33
CA ALA A 145 30.35 -17.38 -15.90
C ALA A 145 31.71 -17.63 -15.22
N ALA A 146 32.24 -16.68 -14.46
CA ALA A 146 33.45 -16.81 -13.67
C ALA A 146 33.17 -17.24 -12.22
N GLY A 147 31.91 -17.51 -11.86
CA GLY A 147 31.50 -17.90 -10.51
C GLY A 147 31.48 -16.74 -9.52
N LYS A 148 31.48 -15.48 -9.99
CA LYS A 148 31.37 -14.30 -9.12
C LYS A 148 29.90 -13.95 -8.92
N LEU A 149 29.53 -13.64 -7.68
CA LEU A 149 28.19 -13.14 -7.35
C LEU A 149 27.94 -11.78 -8.03
N THR A 150 26.79 -11.67 -8.69
CA THR A 150 26.35 -10.51 -9.47
C THR A 150 24.88 -10.25 -9.25
N ASP A 151 24.51 -8.98 -9.29
CA ASP A 151 23.12 -8.54 -9.24
C ASP A 151 22.53 -8.53 -10.65
N ARG A 152 21.35 -9.11 -10.81
CA ARG A 152 20.60 -9.11 -12.06
C ARG A 152 19.23 -8.48 -11.86
N LEU A 153 18.90 -7.53 -12.73
CA LEU A 153 17.57 -6.95 -12.83
C LEU A 153 16.82 -7.61 -13.99
N LEU A 154 15.51 -7.70 -13.86
CA LEU A 154 14.58 -8.26 -14.83
C LEU A 154 13.41 -7.28 -15.03
N GLY A 155 12.54 -7.56 -16.00
CA GLY A 155 11.28 -6.83 -16.19
C GLY A 155 11.42 -5.30 -16.27
N GLY A 156 10.55 -4.60 -15.55
CA GLY A 156 10.51 -3.13 -15.47
C GLY A 156 11.77 -2.53 -14.87
N LEU A 157 12.35 -3.13 -13.83
CA LEU A 157 13.63 -2.67 -13.25
C LEU A 157 14.77 -2.68 -14.28
N GLU A 158 14.91 -3.75 -15.07
CA GLU A 158 15.95 -3.81 -16.11
C GLU A 158 15.67 -2.82 -17.25
N GLN A 159 14.40 -2.64 -17.62
CA GLN A 159 14.03 -1.67 -18.64
C GLN A 159 14.39 -0.23 -18.20
N LEU A 160 14.13 0.14 -16.95
CA LEU A 160 14.49 1.44 -16.40
C LEU A 160 16.02 1.62 -16.31
N ARG A 161 16.74 0.57 -15.88
CA ARG A 161 18.22 0.58 -15.87
C ARG A 161 18.80 0.78 -17.28
N LEU A 162 18.25 0.10 -18.29
CA LEU A 162 18.67 0.28 -19.68
C LEU A 162 18.44 1.71 -20.17
N GLN A 163 17.28 2.29 -19.86
CA GLN A 163 16.96 3.67 -20.22
C GLN A 163 17.85 4.69 -19.48
N SER A 164 18.20 4.41 -18.22
CA SER A 164 19.10 5.27 -17.44
C SER A 164 20.55 5.22 -17.90
N LYS A 165 20.91 4.18 -18.68
CA LYS A 165 22.28 3.92 -19.16
C LYS A 165 23.28 3.68 -18.03
N GLN A 166 22.81 3.44 -16.81
CA GLN A 166 23.65 3.08 -15.68
C GLN A 166 24.00 1.60 -15.70
N SER A 167 25.12 1.23 -15.08
CA SER A 167 25.38 -0.16 -14.74
C SER A 167 24.32 -0.67 -13.74
N THR A 168 24.15 -2.00 -13.63
CA THR A 168 23.21 -2.58 -12.64
C THR A 168 23.52 -2.11 -11.23
N GLN A 169 24.79 -2.12 -10.85
CA GLN A 169 25.21 -1.68 -9.52
C GLN A 169 24.98 -0.19 -9.29
N ASP A 170 25.19 0.66 -10.28
CA ASP A 170 24.96 2.10 -10.11
C ASP A 170 23.48 2.44 -10.04
N PHE A 171 22.63 1.73 -10.79
CA PHE A 171 21.19 1.88 -10.70
C PHE A 171 20.63 1.42 -9.36
N ILE A 172 21.06 0.24 -8.86
CA ILE A 172 20.68 -0.25 -7.52
C ILE A 172 21.15 0.75 -6.45
N ARG A 173 22.39 1.25 -6.56
CA ARG A 173 22.93 2.24 -5.63
C ARG A 173 22.14 3.54 -5.68
N TRP A 174 21.69 3.97 -6.86
CA TRP A 174 20.82 5.13 -6.99
C TRP A 174 19.48 4.91 -6.28
N ILE A 175 18.82 3.77 -6.47
CA ILE A 175 17.53 3.45 -5.79
C ILE A 175 17.66 3.57 -4.27
N TRP A 176 18.78 3.11 -3.71
CA TRP A 176 19.05 3.19 -2.26
C TRP A 176 19.46 4.56 -1.76
N ALA A 177 20.19 5.34 -2.58
CA ALA A 177 20.76 6.61 -2.17
C ALA A 177 19.85 7.80 -2.49
N THR A 178 18.89 7.65 -3.40
CA THR A 178 18.02 8.74 -3.81
C THR A 178 17.05 9.12 -2.70
N GLU A 179 16.74 10.41 -2.64
CA GLU A 179 15.66 10.90 -1.80
C GLU A 179 14.32 10.60 -2.47
N TRP A 180 13.46 9.89 -1.76
CA TRP A 180 12.10 9.58 -2.18
C TRP A 180 11.13 10.53 -1.48
N SER A 181 10.59 11.49 -2.21
CA SER A 181 9.69 12.51 -1.69
C SER A 181 8.22 12.06 -1.76
N ASP A 182 7.44 12.47 -0.77
CA ASP A 182 6.00 12.27 -0.74
C ASP A 182 5.34 13.53 -1.33
N VAL A 183 4.78 13.41 -2.54
CA VAL A 183 4.14 14.55 -3.22
C VAL A 183 2.62 14.32 -3.24
N PRO A 184 1.80 15.30 -2.79
CA PRO A 184 0.35 15.19 -2.88
C PRO A 184 -0.11 14.86 -4.29
N THR A 185 -1.00 13.88 -4.45
CA THR A 185 -1.57 13.47 -5.75
C THR A 185 -2.24 14.64 -6.48
N ALA A 186 -2.83 15.59 -5.74
CA ALA A 186 -3.41 16.82 -6.28
C ALA A 186 -2.42 17.68 -7.09
N PHE A 187 -1.10 17.54 -6.87
CA PHE A 187 -0.08 18.21 -7.67
C PHE A 187 -0.03 17.71 -9.13
N PHE A 188 -0.56 16.52 -9.38
CA PHE A 188 -0.54 15.86 -10.68
C PHE A 188 -1.93 15.74 -11.30
N ALA A 189 -2.94 16.45 -10.78
CA ALA A 189 -4.31 16.35 -11.27
C ALA A 189 -4.47 16.79 -12.74
N ASP A 190 -3.52 17.59 -13.25
CA ASP A 190 -3.54 18.17 -14.61
C ASP A 190 -2.54 17.51 -15.58
N GLU A 191 -1.85 16.43 -15.19
CA GLU A 191 -0.85 15.69 -16.02
C GLU A 191 -1.39 14.38 -16.62
#